data_AF-A0A1Y1MLV3-F1
#
_entry.id   AF-A0A1Y1MLV3-F1
#
_cell.length_a   1.000
_cell.length_b   1.000
_cell.length_c   1.000
_cell.angle_alpha   90.00
_cell.angle_beta   90.00
_cell.angle_gamma   90.00
#
_symmetry.space_group_name_H-M   'P 1'
#
loop_
_entity.id
_entity.type
_entity.pdbx_description
1 polymer ?
#
loop_
_entity_poly.entity_id
_entity_poly.type
_entity_poly.pdbx_seq_one_letter_code
_entity_poly.pdbx_strand_id
1 'polypeptide(L)'
;PQGIDKSVFDSFRQAMHKDRSQFFLDVASGPFFGFNRFNACKSEGQIRSWWQQGMNTSFKTAYDCIRDFSETDFTEDLKKIDIPVLVLHGDDDQIVPIEASGLKSVKLLRHGKLKIYHGGSHAIHNLNVDEVNKDLLDFIKSHQH
;
A
#
# COMPACT_ATOMS: atom_id res chain seq x y z
N PRO A 1 10.07 16.08 -5.53
CA PRO A 1 11.43 15.56 -5.86
C PRO A 1 11.98 14.45 -4.94
N GLN A 2 11.13 13.70 -4.21
CA GLN A 2 11.54 12.53 -3.45
C GLN A 2 10.44 11.44 -3.45
N GLY A 3 9.59 11.44 -4.49
CA GLY A 3 8.60 10.38 -4.69
C GLY A 3 9.28 9.12 -5.24
N ILE A 4 8.52 8.04 -5.36
CA ILE A 4 8.97 6.82 -6.04
C ILE A 4 9.27 7.18 -7.50
N ASP A 5 10.32 6.59 -8.08
CA ASP A 5 10.69 6.81 -9.48
C ASP A 5 9.54 6.38 -10.40
N LYS A 6 9.14 7.27 -11.31
CA LYS A 6 8.06 7.03 -12.27
C LYS A 6 8.26 5.74 -13.08
N SER A 7 9.52 5.37 -13.35
CA SER A 7 9.88 4.14 -14.07
C SER A 7 9.35 2.87 -13.40
N VAL A 8 9.21 2.86 -12.07
CA VAL A 8 8.65 1.72 -11.33
C VAL A 8 7.19 1.52 -11.73
N PHE A 9 6.39 2.58 -11.76
CA PHE A 9 4.97 2.49 -12.11
C PHE A 9 4.73 2.39 -13.62
N ASP A 10 5.65 2.91 -14.44
CA ASP A 10 5.67 2.62 -15.87
C ASP A 10 5.87 1.14 -16.15
N SER A 11 6.72 0.45 -15.36
CA SER A 11 6.88 -0.99 -15.49
C SER A 11 5.59 -1.76 -15.18
N PHE A 12 4.78 -1.27 -14.23
CA PHE A 12 3.47 -1.87 -13.92
C PHE A 12 2.49 -1.68 -15.08
N ARG A 13 2.45 -0.48 -15.68
CA ARG A 13 1.63 -0.21 -16.88
C ARG A 13 2.02 -1.12 -18.04
N GLN A 14 3.33 -1.28 -18.28
CA GLN A 14 3.85 -2.14 -19.33
C GLN A 14 3.52 -3.61 -19.08
N ALA A 15 3.73 -4.11 -17.86
CA ALA A 15 3.43 -5.48 -17.48
C ALA A 15 1.94 -5.78 -17.64
N MET A 16 1.07 -4.88 -17.16
CA MET A 16 -0.37 -5.04 -17.29
C MET A 16 -0.85 -5.01 -18.76
N HIS A 17 -0.24 -4.17 -19.60
CA HIS A 17 -0.53 -4.15 -21.03
C HIS A 17 -0.05 -5.42 -21.75
N LYS A 18 1.11 -5.97 -21.35
CA LYS A 18 1.69 -7.17 -21.95
C LYS A 18 0.93 -8.44 -21.58
N ASP A 19 0.70 -8.63 -20.28
CA ASP A 19 -0.07 -9.76 -19.74
C ASP A 19 -0.68 -9.34 -18.41
N ARG A 20 -1.93 -8.86 -18.48
CA ARG A 20 -2.70 -8.42 -17.33
C ARG A 20 -2.83 -9.50 -16.26
N SER A 21 -3.09 -10.74 -16.68
CA SER A 21 -3.35 -11.83 -15.74
C SER A 21 -2.08 -12.20 -14.99
N GLN A 22 -0.96 -12.33 -15.71
CA GLN A 22 0.33 -12.61 -15.10
C GLN A 22 0.81 -11.46 -14.23
N PHE A 23 0.60 -10.20 -14.64
CA PHE A 23 0.88 -9.03 -13.80
C PHE A 23 0.21 -9.15 -12.42
N PHE A 24 -1.08 -9.47 -12.38
CA PHE A 24 -1.76 -9.62 -11.09
C PHE A 24 -1.28 -10.84 -10.29
N LEU A 25 -0.89 -11.94 -10.93
CA LEU A 25 -0.30 -13.08 -10.22
C LEU A 25 1.08 -12.73 -9.63
N ASP A 26 1.93 -12.04 -10.39
CA ASP A 26 3.30 -11.71 -10.00
C ASP A 26 3.32 -10.71 -8.84
N VAL A 27 2.45 -9.69 -8.88
CA VAL A 27 2.35 -8.70 -7.79
C VAL A 27 1.91 -9.37 -6.48
N ALA A 28 0.89 -10.24 -6.52
CA ALA A 28 0.42 -10.95 -5.34
C ALA A 28 1.41 -12.01 -4.85
N SER A 29 1.95 -12.84 -5.73
CA SER A 29 2.88 -13.91 -5.36
C SER A 29 4.27 -13.40 -4.95
N GLY A 30 4.55 -12.11 -5.19
CA GLY A 30 5.78 -11.44 -4.82
C GLY A 30 5.55 -10.28 -3.85
N PRO A 31 5.71 -9.02 -4.32
CA PRO A 31 5.95 -7.87 -3.44
C PRO A 31 4.74 -7.40 -2.62
N PHE A 32 3.49 -7.63 -3.06
CA PHE A 32 2.31 -7.11 -2.35
C PHE A 32 2.16 -7.74 -0.96
N PHE A 33 2.21 -9.07 -0.88
CA PHE A 33 2.19 -9.78 0.40
C PHE A 33 3.60 -9.98 0.99
N GLY A 34 4.68 -9.66 0.26
CA GLY A 34 6.04 -10.00 0.67
C GLY A 34 6.39 -11.48 0.49
N PHE A 35 5.63 -12.19 -0.34
CA PHE A 35 5.80 -13.62 -0.62
C PHE A 35 7.09 -13.94 -1.41
N ASN A 36 7.76 -12.95 -1.99
CA ASN A 36 9.09 -13.09 -2.56
C ASN A 36 10.23 -13.13 -1.51
N ARG A 37 9.95 -12.90 -0.21
CA ARG A 37 10.97 -13.01 0.85
C ARG A 37 11.32 -14.47 1.14
N PHE A 38 12.59 -14.72 1.46
CA PHE A 38 13.18 -16.07 1.59
C PHE A 38 12.42 -17.01 2.54
N ASN A 39 11.82 -16.49 3.61
CA ASN A 39 11.09 -17.26 4.62
C ASN A 39 9.58 -17.00 4.61
N ALA A 40 9.04 -16.43 3.53
CA ALA A 40 7.62 -16.11 3.48
C ALA A 40 6.75 -17.37 3.40
N CYS A 41 5.79 -17.49 4.31
CA CYS A 41 4.75 -18.52 4.24
C CYS A 41 3.69 -18.08 3.23
N LYS A 42 3.81 -18.55 1.98
CA LYS A 42 2.91 -18.16 0.89
C LYS A 42 1.51 -18.73 1.11
N SER A 43 0.49 -17.89 0.89
CA SER A 43 -0.91 -18.30 0.88
C SER A 43 -1.47 -18.25 -0.54
N GLU A 44 -1.65 -19.41 -1.17
CA GLU A 44 -2.31 -19.51 -2.48
C GLU A 44 -3.72 -18.92 -2.44
N GLY A 45 -4.45 -19.07 -1.32
CA GLY A 45 -5.78 -18.48 -1.15
C GLY A 45 -5.76 -16.94 -1.25
N GLN A 46 -4.79 -16.30 -0.59
CA GLN A 46 -4.63 -14.83 -0.68
C GLN A 46 -4.18 -14.41 -2.08
N ILE A 47 -3.24 -15.13 -2.70
CA ILE A 47 -2.76 -14.84 -4.06
C ILE A 47 -3.91 -14.89 -5.06
N ARG A 48 -4.68 -15.98 -5.05
CA ARG A 48 -5.79 -16.19 -5.99
C ARG A 48 -6.95 -15.23 -5.76
N SER A 49 -7.27 -14.93 -4.49
CA SER A 49 -8.28 -13.93 -4.16
C SER A 49 -7.90 -12.54 -4.68
N TRP A 50 -6.65 -12.11 -4.45
CA TRP A 50 -6.16 -10.82 -4.92
C TRP A 50 -6.12 -10.75 -6.46
N TRP A 51 -5.61 -11.79 -7.11
CA TRP A 51 -5.63 -11.90 -8.57
C TRP A 51 -7.05 -11.81 -9.14
N GLN A 52 -8.01 -12.52 -8.54
CA GLN A 52 -9.41 -12.50 -8.99
C GLN A 52 -10.01 -11.09 -8.90
N GLN A 53 -9.75 -10.35 -7.82
CA GLN A 53 -10.18 -8.96 -7.68
C GLN A 53 -9.56 -8.06 -8.77
N GLY A 54 -8.26 -8.22 -9.02
CA GLY A 54 -7.56 -7.53 -10.10
C GLY A 54 -8.18 -7.79 -11.47
N MET A 55 -8.50 -9.06 -11.76
CA MET A 55 -9.12 -9.47 -13.03
C MET A 55 -10.57 -9.01 -13.19
N ASN A 56 -11.32 -8.91 -12.08
CA ASN A 56 -12.69 -8.40 -12.07
C ASN A 56 -12.78 -6.87 -12.26
N THR A 57 -11.66 -6.15 -12.25
CA THR A 57 -11.63 -4.70 -12.46
C THR A 57 -11.67 -4.35 -13.96
N SER A 58 -12.10 -3.13 -14.32
CA SER A 58 -11.93 -2.60 -15.69
C SER A 58 -10.44 -2.43 -16.02
N PHE A 59 -10.01 -2.89 -17.21
CA PHE A 59 -8.63 -2.70 -17.66
C PHE A 59 -8.25 -1.22 -17.70
N LYS A 60 -9.08 -0.39 -18.34
CA LYS A 60 -8.81 1.04 -18.48
C LYS A 60 -8.69 1.72 -17.11
N THR A 61 -9.62 1.41 -16.20
CA THR A 61 -9.61 2.01 -14.87
C THR A 61 -8.37 1.59 -14.09
N ALA A 62 -8.02 0.30 -14.09
CA ALA A 62 -6.79 -0.17 -13.44
C ALA A 62 -5.54 0.48 -14.05
N TYR A 63 -5.49 0.66 -15.37
CA TYR A 63 -4.39 1.31 -16.09
C TYR A 63 -4.23 2.78 -15.72
N ASP A 64 -5.33 3.53 -15.74
CA ASP A 64 -5.31 4.95 -15.40
C ASP A 64 -5.02 5.15 -13.91
N CYS A 65 -5.52 4.29 -13.03
CA CYS A 65 -5.24 4.35 -11.59
C CYS A 65 -3.74 4.28 -11.27
N ILE A 66 -2.93 3.57 -12.07
CA ILE A 66 -1.47 3.52 -11.88
C ILE A 66 -0.87 4.92 -11.98
N ARG A 67 -1.30 5.72 -12.94
CA ARG A 67 -0.91 7.13 -13.04
C ARG A 67 -1.40 7.89 -11.82
N ASP A 68 -2.68 7.74 -11.49
CA ASP A 68 -3.34 8.59 -10.50
C ASP A 68 -2.72 8.42 -9.11
N PHE A 69 -2.43 7.20 -8.65
CA PHE A 69 -1.81 7.01 -7.33
C PHE A 69 -0.31 7.34 -7.30
N SER A 70 0.38 7.35 -8.44
CA SER A 70 1.84 7.56 -8.49
C SER A 70 2.26 8.98 -8.83
N GLU A 71 1.44 9.71 -9.57
CA GLU A 71 1.77 11.03 -10.11
C GLU A 71 0.97 12.16 -9.43
N THR A 72 -0.03 11.85 -8.62
CA THR A 72 -0.78 12.86 -7.85
C THR A 72 0.01 13.26 -6.59
N ASP A 73 0.26 14.56 -6.44
CA ASP A 73 0.93 15.12 -5.26
C ASP A 73 -0.11 15.58 -4.21
N PHE A 74 -0.19 14.84 -3.11
CA PHE A 74 -1.09 15.14 -1.99
C PHE A 74 -0.46 16.04 -0.91
N THR A 75 0.71 16.66 -1.16
CA THR A 75 1.44 17.44 -0.15
C THR A 75 0.60 18.56 0.47
N GLU A 76 -0.09 19.34 -0.36
CA GLU A 76 -0.92 20.45 0.14
C GLU A 76 -2.22 19.98 0.77
N ASP A 77 -2.73 18.81 0.38
CA ASP A 77 -3.94 18.24 0.97
C ASP A 77 -3.67 17.74 2.38
N LEU A 78 -2.54 17.03 2.59
CA LEU A 78 -2.12 16.58 3.91
C LEU A 78 -1.96 17.72 4.92
N LYS A 79 -1.44 18.88 4.49
CA LYS A 79 -1.27 20.08 5.34
C LYS A 79 -2.60 20.72 5.78
N LYS A 80 -3.68 20.49 5.03
CA LYS A 80 -5.03 21.03 5.32
C LYS A 80 -5.81 20.16 6.30
N ILE A 81 -5.40 18.90 6.50
CA ILE A 81 -6.09 18.00 7.44
C ILE A 81 -5.84 18.48 8.87
N ASP A 82 -6.93 18.84 9.56
CA ASP A 82 -6.91 19.42 10.90
C ASP A 82 -7.59 18.54 11.96
N ILE A 83 -7.77 17.26 11.65
CA ILE A 83 -8.29 16.23 12.56
C ILE A 83 -7.17 15.22 12.90
N PRO A 84 -7.30 14.44 13.99
CA PRO A 84 -6.38 13.34 14.29
C PRO A 84 -6.28 12.35 13.14
N VAL A 85 -5.04 11.94 12.77
CA VAL A 85 -4.79 10.97 11.71
C VAL A 85 -3.82 9.89 12.17
N LEU A 86 -4.20 8.63 11.98
CA LEU A 86 -3.31 7.49 12.14
C LEU A 86 -2.78 7.04 10.78
N VAL A 87 -1.45 6.94 10.67
CA VAL A 87 -0.74 6.35 9.53
C VAL A 87 -0.19 5.00 10.00
N LEU A 88 -0.61 3.91 9.33
CA LEU A 88 -0.08 2.57 9.53
C LEU A 88 0.80 2.22 8.33
N HIS A 89 2.03 1.74 8.57
CA HIS A 89 2.92 1.39 7.47
C HIS A 89 3.88 0.25 7.83
N GLY A 90 4.05 -0.71 6.92
CA GLY A 90 5.14 -1.69 7.01
C GLY A 90 6.47 -1.08 6.56
N ASP A 91 7.58 -1.36 7.24
CA ASP A 91 8.91 -0.88 6.82
C ASP A 91 9.59 -1.79 5.79
N ASP A 92 8.98 -2.93 5.43
CA ASP A 92 9.39 -3.80 4.33
C ASP A 92 8.39 -3.75 3.15
N ASP A 93 7.65 -2.65 3.02
CA ASP A 93 6.74 -2.40 1.89
C ASP A 93 7.54 -2.20 0.59
N GLN A 94 7.45 -3.19 -0.29
CA GLN A 94 8.13 -3.21 -1.59
C GLN A 94 7.36 -2.50 -2.71
N ILE A 95 6.10 -2.11 -2.48
CA ILE A 95 5.25 -1.41 -3.45
C ILE A 95 5.31 0.09 -3.22
N VAL A 96 5.20 0.51 -1.96
CA VAL A 96 5.20 1.91 -1.55
C VAL A 96 6.24 2.11 -0.44
N PRO A 97 7.51 2.41 -0.78
CA PRO A 97 8.58 2.59 0.20
C PRO A 97 8.25 3.65 1.28
N ILE A 98 8.41 3.25 2.54
CA ILE A 98 8.00 4.03 3.72
C ILE A 98 8.64 5.43 3.80
N GLU A 99 9.86 5.59 3.28
CA GLU A 99 10.59 6.86 3.24
C GLU A 99 9.95 7.87 2.29
N ALA A 100 9.32 7.37 1.22
CA ALA A 100 8.61 8.18 0.24
C ALA A 100 7.14 8.42 0.62
N SER A 101 6.59 7.65 1.56
CA SER A 101 5.17 7.67 1.95
C SER A 101 4.99 7.95 3.44
N GLY A 102 4.82 6.93 4.29
CA GLY A 102 4.36 7.03 5.67
C GLY A 102 5.18 8.01 6.52
N LEU A 103 6.51 8.00 6.37
CA LEU A 103 7.41 8.92 7.10
C LEU A 103 7.26 10.38 6.66
N LYS A 104 6.83 10.64 5.43
CA LYS A 104 6.54 11.99 4.94
C LYS A 104 5.15 12.43 5.31
N SER A 105 4.17 11.55 5.12
CA SER A 105 2.77 11.84 5.44
C SER A 105 2.64 12.32 6.88
N VAL A 106 3.23 11.60 7.85
CA VAL A 106 3.15 11.98 9.27
C VAL A 106 3.81 13.33 9.57
N LYS A 107 4.83 13.74 8.81
CA LYS A 107 5.49 15.06 8.98
C LYS A 107 4.66 16.21 8.42
N LEU A 108 3.81 15.93 7.44
CA LEU A 108 2.93 16.93 6.80
C LEU A 108 1.59 17.09 7.54
N LEU A 109 1.13 16.03 8.20
CA LEU A 109 -0.10 16.02 9.00
C LEU A 109 0.10 16.77 10.32
N ARG A 110 -0.80 17.70 10.65
CA ARG A 110 -0.74 18.48 11.90
C ARG A 110 -0.89 17.60 13.15
N HIS A 111 -1.81 16.64 13.09
CA HIS A 111 -2.15 15.71 14.17
C HIS A 111 -1.89 14.26 13.75
N GLY A 112 -0.77 14.03 13.06
CA GLY A 112 -0.38 12.72 12.54
C GLY A 112 0.30 11.85 13.58
N LYS A 113 -0.13 10.59 13.70
CA LYS A 113 0.57 9.52 14.42
C LYS A 113 0.97 8.44 13.44
N LEU A 114 2.24 8.05 13.43
CA LEU A 114 2.74 6.93 12.63
C LEU A 114 2.96 5.70 13.52
N LYS A 115 2.45 4.54 13.10
CA LYS A 115 2.78 3.23 13.64
C LYS A 115 3.44 2.41 12.53
N ILE A 116 4.66 1.97 12.82
CA ILE A 116 5.47 1.16 11.91
C ILE A 116 5.32 -0.31 12.31
N TYR A 117 5.04 -1.16 11.33
CA TYR A 117 5.07 -2.62 11.46
C TYR A 117 6.41 -3.13 10.96
N HIS A 118 7.27 -3.55 11.89
CA HIS A 118 8.63 -3.98 11.56
C HIS A 118 8.63 -5.30 10.77
N GLY A 119 9.31 -5.32 9.63
CA GLY A 119 9.25 -6.39 8.64
C GLY A 119 7.90 -6.50 7.91
N GLY A 120 6.99 -5.53 8.09
CA GLY A 120 5.66 -5.54 7.48
C GLY A 120 5.70 -5.25 5.98
N SER A 121 5.00 -6.05 5.19
CA SER A 121 4.85 -5.84 3.74
C SER A 121 3.80 -4.77 3.41
N HIS A 122 3.49 -4.57 2.13
CA HIS A 122 2.40 -3.68 1.72
C HIS A 122 1.03 -4.14 2.28
N ALA A 123 0.84 -5.45 2.39
CA ALA A 123 -0.41 -6.07 2.85
C ALA A 123 -0.47 -6.30 4.37
N ILE A 124 0.06 -5.38 5.20
CA ILE A 124 0.02 -5.52 6.67
C ILE A 124 -1.39 -5.83 7.21
N HIS A 125 -2.43 -5.28 6.60
CA HIS A 125 -3.82 -5.50 7.01
C HIS A 125 -4.34 -6.91 6.71
N ASN A 126 -3.68 -7.66 5.82
CA ASN A 126 -3.99 -9.07 5.56
C ASN A 126 -3.13 -10.04 6.37
N LEU A 127 -1.94 -9.62 6.81
CA LEU A 127 -0.94 -10.49 7.45
C LEU A 127 -0.79 -10.25 8.95
N ASN A 128 -0.97 -9.00 9.40
CA ASN A 128 -0.90 -8.55 10.79
C ASN A 128 -2.32 -8.19 11.31
N VAL A 129 -3.33 -8.97 10.93
CA VAL A 129 -4.76 -8.67 11.10
C VAL A 129 -5.10 -8.23 12.53
N ASP A 130 -4.69 -9.00 13.53
CA ASP A 130 -5.03 -8.72 14.93
C ASP A 130 -4.37 -7.43 15.44
N GLU A 131 -3.10 -7.19 15.08
CA GLU A 131 -2.38 -5.98 15.48
C GLU A 131 -2.95 -4.74 14.78
N VAL A 132 -3.20 -4.81 13.47
CA VAL A 132 -3.82 -3.72 12.70
C VAL A 132 -5.22 -3.40 13.23
N ASN A 133 -6.06 -4.41 13.44
CA ASN A 133 -7.41 -4.20 13.96
C ASN A 133 -7.40 -3.60 15.38
N LYS A 134 -6.48 -4.05 16.22
CA LYS A 134 -6.30 -3.48 17.57
C LYS A 134 -5.89 -2.01 17.50
N ASP A 135 -4.88 -1.66 16.69
CA ASP A 135 -4.39 -0.29 16.58
C ASP A 135 -5.47 0.65 16.00
N LEU A 136 -6.25 0.19 15.01
CA LEU A 136 -7.39 0.92 14.49
C LEU A 136 -8.47 1.14 15.55
N LEU A 137 -8.83 0.09 16.31
CA LEU A 137 -9.85 0.18 17.34
C LEU A 137 -9.43 1.10 18.48
N ASP A 138 -8.19 1.00 18.93
CA ASP A 138 -7.63 1.86 19.98
C ASP A 138 -7.58 3.33 19.53
N PHE A 139 -7.25 3.57 18.27
CA PHE A 139 -7.29 4.93 17.70
C PHE A 139 -8.71 5.49 17.65
N ILE A 140 -9.70 4.70 17.20
CA ILE A 140 -11.10 5.15 17.17
C ILE A 140 -11.57 5.45 18.60
N LYS A 141 -11.35 4.54 19.55
CA LYS A 141 -11.80 4.71 20.95
C LYS A 141 -11.18 5.91 21.65
N SER A 142 -9.92 6.25 21.34
CA SER A 142 -9.24 7.42 21.93
C SER A 142 -9.78 8.77 21.43
N HIS A 143 -10.67 8.76 20.42
CA HIS A 143 -11.25 9.96 19.82
C HIS A 143 -12.78 9.91 19.73
N GLN A 144 -13.41 8.96 20.42
CA GLN A 144 -14.85 8.98 20.69
C GLN A 144 -15.09 9.95 21.87
N HIS A 145 -15.59 11.14 21.54
CA HIS A 145 -16.14 12.09 22.51
C HIS A 145 -17.65 11.92 22.61
#